data_AF-A0A6B9F634-F1
#
_entry.id   AF-A0A6B9F634-F1
#
_cell.length_a   1.000
_cell.length_b   1.000
_cell.length_c   1.000
_cell.angle_alpha   90.00
_cell.angle_beta   90.00
_cell.angle_gamma   90.00
#
_symmetry.space_group_name_H-M   'P 1'
#
loop_
_entity.id
_entity.type
_entity.pdbx_description
1 polymer ?
#
loop_
_entity_poly.entity_id
_entity_poly.type
_entity_poly.pdbx_seq_one_letter_code
_entity_poly.pdbx_strand_id
1 'polypeptide(L)'
;MTLTPATIREYDAQAADRETTDTATFGLGCFWGPDARFGAMDGVVRTRVGYAGGTKPDPSYHSLGDHTEVIQVDFDPDIVTYRDLVEDVFQQHDPQTQPRKTQYQNVVFASTATRRTAVDTVLAASGYTADGVETRLERLSRFYPAEDYHQKYRLRSASSFLSAFEEAGYTDEEIRESPIAAKLNGYVAGHDVDIEVDLPAPDQHASG
;
A
#
# COMPACT_ATOMS: atom_id res chain seq x y z
N MET A 1 -10.53 -2.10 22.53
CA MET A 1 -9.42 -1.99 23.53
C MET A 1 -8.62 -0.73 23.25
N THR A 2 -8.13 0.06 24.20
CA THR A 2 -7.35 1.29 23.85
C THR A 2 -6.02 0.96 23.16
N LEU A 3 -5.55 1.81 22.24
CA LEU A 3 -4.24 1.66 21.61
C LEU A 3 -3.12 1.70 22.66
N THR A 4 -2.44 0.58 22.87
CA THR A 4 -1.34 0.39 23.82
C THR A 4 -0.27 -0.52 23.22
N PRO A 5 0.95 -0.59 23.80
CA PRO A 5 1.95 -1.57 23.39
C PRO A 5 1.46 -3.02 23.34
N ALA A 6 0.58 -3.41 24.25
CA ALA A 6 0.02 -4.75 24.30
C ALA A 6 -0.93 -5.01 23.13
N THR A 7 -1.85 -4.10 22.84
CA THR A 7 -2.83 -4.26 21.75
C THR A 7 -2.16 -4.21 20.38
N ILE A 8 -1.10 -3.41 20.22
CA ILE A 8 -0.28 -3.38 18.98
C ILE A 8 0.31 -4.77 18.71
N ARG A 9 1.01 -5.32 19.70
CA ARG A 9 1.66 -6.65 19.59
C ARG A 9 0.64 -7.77 19.40
N GLU A 10 -0.50 -7.69 20.09
CA GLU A 10 -1.56 -8.68 19.98
C GLU A 10 -2.19 -8.70 18.58
N TYR A 11 -2.52 -7.53 18.03
CA TYR A 11 -3.05 -7.44 16.67
C TYR A 11 -2.06 -8.00 15.64
N ASP A 12 -0.80 -7.57 15.72
CA ASP A 12 0.24 -8.01 14.78
C ASP A 12 0.50 -9.51 14.86
N ALA A 13 0.35 -10.12 16.05
CA ALA A 13 0.52 -11.56 16.25
C ALA A 13 -0.69 -12.39 15.78
N GLN A 14 -1.87 -11.79 15.65
CA GLN A 14 -3.09 -12.45 15.19
C GLN A 14 -3.33 -12.29 13.67
N ALA A 15 -2.69 -11.30 13.06
CA ALA A 15 -2.77 -11.05 11.63
C ALA A 15 -2.26 -12.25 10.81
N ALA A 16 -2.82 -12.43 9.61
CA ALA A 16 -2.46 -13.54 8.74
C ALA A 16 -0.94 -13.63 8.46
N ASP A 17 -0.45 -14.86 8.45
CA ASP A 17 0.95 -15.19 8.20
C ASP A 17 1.31 -14.97 6.73
N ARG A 18 2.59 -14.71 6.46
CA ARG A 18 3.08 -14.48 5.09
C ARG A 18 2.86 -15.66 4.15
N GLU A 19 2.78 -16.88 4.68
CA GLU A 19 2.56 -18.11 3.92
C GLU A 19 1.11 -18.27 3.44
N THR A 20 0.15 -17.59 4.09
CA THR A 20 -1.27 -17.63 3.73
C THR A 20 -1.74 -16.35 3.03
N THR A 21 -0.93 -15.29 3.04
CA THR A 21 -1.19 -14.07 2.26
C THR A 21 -0.66 -14.18 0.83
N ASP A 22 -1.30 -13.46 -0.10
CA ASP A 22 -0.74 -13.19 -1.43
C ASP A 22 -0.28 -11.72 -1.52
N THR A 23 0.59 -11.42 -2.47
CA THR A 23 1.20 -10.09 -2.61
C THR A 23 0.93 -9.47 -3.98
N ALA A 24 0.39 -8.26 -3.99
CA ALA A 24 0.17 -7.43 -5.18
C ALA A 24 1.10 -6.20 -5.20
N THR A 25 1.36 -5.63 -6.39
CA THR A 25 2.18 -4.42 -6.51
C THR A 25 1.61 -3.47 -7.56
N PHE A 26 1.46 -2.20 -7.18
CA PHE A 26 0.83 -1.16 -7.99
C PHE A 26 1.60 0.17 -7.88
N GLY A 27 1.62 0.97 -8.93
CA GLY A 27 2.00 2.39 -8.88
C GLY A 27 0.78 3.24 -9.22
N LEU A 28 0.52 4.28 -8.42
CA LEU A 28 -0.71 5.10 -8.48
C LEU A 28 -0.41 6.57 -8.11
N GLY A 29 0.68 7.12 -8.64
CA GLY A 29 1.20 8.41 -8.22
C GLY A 29 2.00 8.35 -6.93
N CYS A 30 1.93 9.40 -6.10
CA CYS A 30 2.67 9.43 -4.82
C CYS A 30 2.18 8.31 -3.90
N PHE A 31 3.09 7.43 -3.48
CA PHE A 31 2.73 6.18 -2.79
C PHE A 31 2.14 6.35 -1.37
N TRP A 32 2.16 7.56 -0.79
CA TRP A 32 1.64 7.81 0.57
C TRP A 32 0.12 7.71 0.62
N GLY A 33 -0.57 8.15 -0.44
CA GLY A 33 -2.01 8.00 -0.57
C GLY A 33 -2.42 6.53 -0.68
N PRO A 34 -1.88 5.78 -1.67
CA PRO A 34 -2.08 4.34 -1.79
C PRO A 34 -1.74 3.55 -0.51
N ASP A 35 -0.65 3.88 0.19
CA ASP A 35 -0.27 3.20 1.44
C ASP A 35 -1.36 3.31 2.52
N ALA A 36 -1.90 4.52 2.71
CA ALA A 36 -3.00 4.72 3.65
C ALA A 36 -4.30 4.05 3.19
N ARG A 37 -4.64 4.18 1.90
CA ARG A 37 -5.89 3.64 1.35
C ARG A 37 -5.93 2.12 1.38
N PHE A 38 -4.90 1.45 0.88
CA PHE A 38 -4.83 -0.01 0.94
C PHE A 38 -4.68 -0.49 2.38
N GLY A 39 -3.91 0.21 3.22
CA GLY A 39 -3.77 -0.14 4.63
C GLY A 39 -5.12 -0.20 5.36
N ALA A 40 -6.06 0.68 5.01
CA ALA A 40 -7.41 0.71 5.57
C ALA A 40 -8.33 -0.43 5.09
N MET A 41 -8.07 -1.02 3.92
CA MET A 41 -8.96 -1.99 3.29
C MET A 41 -9.01 -3.32 4.05
N ASP A 42 -10.21 -3.86 4.27
CA ASP A 42 -10.39 -5.17 4.91
C ASP A 42 -9.71 -6.28 4.09
N GLY A 43 -9.12 -7.25 4.80
CA GLY A 43 -8.31 -8.30 4.17
C GLY A 43 -6.90 -7.87 3.74
N VAL A 44 -6.61 -6.57 3.63
CA VAL A 44 -5.21 -6.11 3.50
C VAL A 44 -4.52 -6.25 4.85
N VAL A 45 -3.39 -6.96 4.84
CA VAL A 45 -2.65 -7.35 6.04
C VAL A 45 -1.44 -6.45 6.23
N ARG A 46 -0.63 -6.22 5.18
CA ARG A 46 0.58 -5.37 5.26
C ARG A 46 0.73 -4.54 3.99
N THR A 47 1.33 -3.36 4.15
CA THR A 47 1.66 -2.48 3.03
C THR A 47 3.13 -2.06 3.11
N ARG A 48 3.80 -1.91 1.97
CA ARG A 48 5.15 -1.36 1.88
C ARG A 48 5.24 -0.43 0.69
N VAL A 49 5.82 0.74 0.87
CA VAL A 49 6.10 1.64 -0.26
C VAL A 49 7.53 1.45 -0.77
N GLY A 50 7.72 1.68 -2.06
CA GLY A 50 9.00 1.42 -2.72
C GLY A 50 9.06 1.88 -4.16
N TYR A 51 10.07 1.37 -4.86
CA TYR A 51 10.39 1.72 -6.23
C TYR A 51 10.43 0.45 -7.09
N ALA A 52 9.78 0.48 -8.26
CA ALA A 52 9.82 -0.62 -9.22
C ALA A 52 9.54 -0.14 -10.66
N GLY A 53 9.66 -1.06 -11.62
CA GLY A 53 9.38 -0.81 -13.04
C GLY A 53 10.53 -0.17 -13.83
N GLY A 54 11.64 0.16 -13.17
CA GLY A 54 12.87 0.60 -13.80
C GLY A 54 13.97 -0.47 -13.83
N THR A 55 15.12 -0.08 -14.36
CA THR A 55 16.31 -0.92 -14.55
C THR A 55 17.48 -0.52 -13.66
N LYS A 56 17.44 0.69 -13.06
CA LYS A 56 18.49 1.14 -12.15
C LYS A 56 18.58 0.25 -10.90
N PRO A 57 19.77 -0.25 -10.51
CA PRO A 57 19.94 -0.96 -9.25
C PRO A 57 19.89 0.00 -8.06
N ASP A 58 19.32 -0.48 -6.96
CA ASP A 58 19.27 0.17 -5.64
C ASP A 58 18.85 1.66 -5.72
N PRO A 59 17.65 1.95 -6.28
CA PRO A 59 17.12 3.31 -6.34
C PRO A 59 16.84 3.88 -4.95
N SER A 60 16.90 5.20 -4.85
CA SER A 60 16.49 5.98 -3.68
C SER A 60 15.61 7.14 -4.12
N TYR A 61 14.94 7.81 -3.19
CA TYR A 61 14.03 8.93 -3.51
C TYR A 61 14.70 10.01 -4.38
N HIS A 62 15.96 10.35 -4.07
CA HIS A 62 16.75 11.34 -4.81
C HIS A 62 17.48 10.77 -6.04
N SER A 63 17.32 9.47 -6.33
CA SER A 63 18.06 8.78 -7.38
C SER A 63 17.28 7.64 -8.02
N LEU A 64 16.00 7.87 -8.35
CA LEU A 64 15.06 6.86 -8.86
C LEU A 64 15.51 6.19 -10.18
N GLY A 65 16.13 6.93 -11.10
CA GLY A 65 16.34 6.48 -12.47
C GLY A 65 15.00 6.41 -13.24
N ASP A 66 14.71 5.25 -13.80
CA ASP A 66 13.50 4.92 -14.57
C ASP A 66 12.45 4.18 -13.74
N HIS A 67 12.66 4.01 -12.43
CA HIS A 67 11.65 3.46 -11.54
C HIS A 67 10.48 4.43 -11.33
N THR A 68 9.38 3.88 -10.83
CA THR A 68 8.21 4.62 -10.36
C THR A 68 7.95 4.32 -8.90
N GLU A 69 7.26 5.21 -8.19
CA GLU A 69 6.76 4.95 -6.85
C GLU A 69 5.66 3.90 -6.90
N VAL A 70 5.80 2.88 -6.05
CA VAL A 70 4.89 1.75 -5.99
C VAL A 70 4.57 1.37 -4.55
N ILE A 71 3.44 0.70 -4.38
CA ILE A 71 3.05 0.02 -3.16
C ILE A 71 3.03 -1.48 -3.40
N GLN A 72 3.57 -2.23 -2.45
CA GLN A 72 3.38 -3.67 -2.30
C GLN A 72 2.34 -3.92 -1.21
N VAL A 73 1.33 -4.73 -1.52
CA VAL A 73 0.18 -5.02 -0.66
C VAL A 73 0.15 -6.52 -0.41
N ASP A 74 0.35 -6.94 0.83
CA ASP A 74 0.08 -8.31 1.27
C ASP A 74 -1.37 -8.37 1.75
N PHE A 75 -2.13 -9.32 1.23
CA PHE A 75 -3.55 -9.46 1.50
C PHE A 75 -3.94 -10.92 1.74
N ASP A 76 -4.98 -11.13 2.53
CA ASP A 76 -5.59 -12.43 2.75
C ASP A 76 -6.58 -12.73 1.61
N PRO A 77 -6.28 -13.70 0.72
CA PRO A 77 -7.11 -14.01 -0.43
C PRO A 77 -8.48 -14.61 -0.06
N ASP A 78 -8.68 -15.06 1.18
CA ASP A 78 -9.97 -15.55 1.67
C ASP A 78 -10.90 -14.40 2.11
N ILE A 79 -10.36 -13.18 2.29
CA ILE A 79 -11.12 -11.98 2.69
C ILE A 79 -11.26 -10.99 1.53
N VAL A 80 -10.15 -10.71 0.82
CA VAL A 80 -10.13 -9.78 -0.33
C VAL A 80 -9.38 -10.41 -1.48
N THR A 81 -9.91 -10.31 -2.70
CA THR A 81 -9.28 -10.95 -3.86
C THR A 81 -8.36 -9.97 -4.59
N TYR A 82 -7.41 -10.51 -5.37
CA TYR A 82 -6.60 -9.69 -6.27
C TYR A 82 -7.46 -8.84 -7.23
N ARG A 83 -8.61 -9.36 -7.64
CA ARG A 83 -9.55 -8.63 -8.49
C ARG A 83 -10.09 -7.39 -7.77
N ASP A 84 -10.47 -7.50 -6.50
CA ASP A 84 -10.98 -6.39 -5.71
C ASP A 84 -9.92 -5.28 -5.57
N LEU A 85 -8.65 -5.66 -5.36
CA LEU A 85 -7.53 -4.70 -5.35
C LEU A 85 -7.37 -3.98 -6.68
N VAL A 86 -7.53 -4.69 -7.81
CA VAL A 86 -7.47 -4.10 -9.15
C VAL A 86 -8.68 -3.21 -9.44
N GLU A 87 -9.86 -3.57 -8.95
CA GLU A 87 -11.04 -2.71 -9.01
C GLU A 87 -10.81 -1.39 -8.25
N ASP A 88 -10.24 -1.43 -7.03
CA ASP A 88 -9.83 -0.21 -6.33
C ASP A 88 -8.82 0.58 -7.15
N VAL A 89 -7.75 -0.04 -7.67
CA VAL A 89 -6.75 0.64 -8.51
C VAL A 89 -7.40 1.48 -9.62
N PHE A 90 -8.30 0.89 -10.40
CA PHE A 90 -8.89 1.57 -11.57
C PHE A 90 -10.00 2.56 -11.21
N GLN A 91 -10.43 2.64 -9.96
CA GLN A 91 -11.32 3.69 -9.47
C GLN A 91 -10.57 4.98 -9.08
N GLN A 92 -9.25 4.94 -8.98
CA GLN A 92 -8.44 5.99 -8.35
C GLN A 92 -7.79 6.94 -9.34
N HIS A 93 -7.82 6.60 -10.63
CA HIS A 93 -7.34 7.42 -11.72
C HIS A 93 -8.12 7.13 -13.00
N ASP A 94 -8.08 8.06 -13.95
CA ASP A 94 -8.54 7.79 -15.31
C ASP A 94 -7.52 6.89 -16.02
N PRO A 95 -7.88 5.64 -16.39
CA PRO A 95 -6.95 4.68 -16.97
C PRO A 95 -6.48 5.06 -18.37
N GLN A 96 -7.13 6.01 -19.04
CA GLN A 96 -6.70 6.55 -20.35
C GLN A 96 -5.71 7.70 -20.22
N THR A 97 -5.28 8.03 -18.99
CA THR A 97 -4.32 9.07 -18.73
C THR A 97 -3.14 8.54 -17.91
N GLN A 98 -2.00 9.19 -18.10
CA GLN A 98 -0.75 8.80 -17.45
C GLN A 98 -0.03 10.07 -16.96
N PRO A 99 0.37 10.15 -15.68
CA PRO A 99 1.21 11.23 -15.21
C PRO A 99 2.51 11.36 -16.03
N ARG A 100 2.88 12.61 -16.34
CA ARG A 100 4.06 12.90 -17.18
C ARG A 100 5.38 12.55 -16.50
N LYS A 101 5.44 12.63 -15.17
CA LYS A 101 6.65 12.29 -14.40
C LYS A 101 6.70 10.79 -14.19
N THR A 102 7.77 10.14 -14.66
CA THR A 102 8.00 8.69 -14.51
C THR A 102 7.82 8.21 -13.07
N GLN A 103 8.28 9.00 -12.09
CA GLN A 103 8.13 8.73 -10.65
C GLN A 103 6.69 8.46 -10.21
N TYR A 104 5.69 9.01 -10.91
CA TYR A 104 4.29 8.98 -10.50
C TYR A 104 3.39 8.24 -11.49
N GLN A 105 3.96 7.42 -12.38
CA GLN A 105 3.18 6.72 -13.39
C GLN A 105 2.35 5.57 -12.79
N ASN A 106 1.16 5.41 -13.34
CA ASN A 106 0.25 4.33 -13.04
C ASN A 106 0.75 3.03 -13.68
N VAL A 107 0.89 1.98 -12.86
CA VAL A 107 1.32 0.64 -13.28
C VAL A 107 0.66 -0.43 -12.44
N VAL A 108 0.21 -1.50 -13.09
CA VAL A 108 -0.25 -2.73 -12.46
C VAL A 108 0.75 -3.83 -12.79
N PHE A 109 1.40 -4.39 -11.77
CA PHE A 109 2.31 -5.52 -11.96
C PHE A 109 1.55 -6.84 -11.83
N ALA A 110 1.18 -7.41 -12.99
CA ALA A 110 0.48 -8.68 -13.13
C ALA A 110 1.38 -9.68 -13.89
N SER A 111 1.98 -10.64 -13.16
CA SER A 111 2.96 -11.58 -13.71
C SER A 111 2.37 -12.94 -14.12
N THR A 112 1.18 -13.29 -13.63
CA THR A 112 0.53 -14.59 -13.91
C THR A 112 -0.65 -14.43 -14.87
N ALA A 113 -0.99 -15.49 -15.59
CA ALA A 113 -2.16 -15.50 -16.48
C ALA A 113 -3.45 -15.18 -15.72
N THR A 114 -3.64 -15.75 -14.52
CA THR A 114 -4.80 -15.48 -13.67
C THR A 114 -4.92 -14.01 -13.30
N ARG A 115 -3.81 -13.36 -12.91
CA ARG A 115 -3.81 -11.92 -12.60
C ARG A 115 -4.08 -11.06 -13.83
N ARG A 116 -3.58 -11.46 -15.01
CA ARG A 116 -3.88 -10.77 -16.27
C ARG A 116 -5.37 -10.86 -16.60
N THR A 117 -5.96 -12.03 -16.49
CA THR A 117 -7.42 -12.22 -16.69
C THR A 117 -8.23 -11.38 -15.69
N ALA A 118 -7.79 -11.26 -14.44
CA ALA A 118 -8.46 -10.38 -13.47
C ALA A 118 -8.43 -8.91 -13.92
N VAL A 119 -7.27 -8.41 -14.36
CA VAL A 119 -7.14 -7.05 -14.93
C VAL A 119 -8.05 -6.85 -16.14
N ASP A 120 -8.04 -7.79 -17.09
CA ASP A 120 -8.89 -7.70 -18.28
C ASP A 120 -10.38 -7.68 -17.92
N THR A 121 -10.78 -8.47 -16.93
CA THR A 121 -12.17 -8.52 -16.45
C THR A 121 -12.61 -7.19 -15.85
N VAL A 122 -11.76 -6.57 -15.02
CA VAL A 122 -12.05 -5.27 -14.40
C VAL A 122 -12.13 -4.16 -15.46
N LEU A 123 -11.17 -4.13 -16.38
CA LEU A 123 -11.18 -3.14 -17.47
C LEU A 123 -12.43 -3.29 -18.34
N ALA A 124 -12.79 -4.52 -18.73
CA ALA A 124 -13.96 -4.78 -19.55
C ALA A 124 -15.27 -4.35 -18.87
N ALA A 125 -15.39 -4.54 -17.55
CA ALA A 125 -16.54 -4.09 -16.78
C ALA A 125 -16.71 -2.56 -16.81
N SER A 126 -15.62 -1.82 -16.96
CA SER A 126 -15.58 -0.36 -17.10
C SER A 126 -15.55 0.13 -18.55
N GLY A 127 -15.71 -0.76 -19.54
CA GLY A 127 -15.73 -0.41 -20.96
C GLY A 127 -14.35 -0.18 -21.59
N TYR A 128 -13.27 -0.61 -20.93
CA TYR A 128 -11.91 -0.52 -21.40
C TYR A 128 -11.35 -1.88 -21.82
N THR A 129 -10.23 -1.86 -22.52
CA THR A 129 -9.41 -3.05 -22.82
C THR A 129 -7.98 -2.80 -22.36
N ALA A 130 -7.19 -3.86 -22.15
CA ALA A 130 -5.78 -3.75 -21.79
C ALA A 130 -4.96 -2.89 -22.77
N ASP A 131 -5.27 -2.97 -24.07
CA ASP A 131 -4.60 -2.16 -25.11
C ASP A 131 -5.16 -0.74 -25.22
N GLY A 132 -6.29 -0.44 -24.56
CA GLY A 132 -6.99 0.84 -24.61
C GLY A 132 -6.74 1.76 -23.42
N VAL A 133 -5.85 1.36 -22.51
CA VAL A 133 -5.48 2.12 -21.30
C VAL A 133 -4.01 2.53 -21.35
N GLU A 134 -3.70 3.67 -20.77
CA GLU A 134 -2.34 4.17 -20.60
C GLU A 134 -1.68 3.66 -19.31
N THR A 135 -2.46 3.03 -18.42
CA THR A 135 -1.94 2.33 -17.24
C THR A 135 -1.03 1.19 -17.68
N ARG A 136 0.24 1.21 -17.27
CA ARG A 136 1.19 0.17 -17.69
C ARG A 136 0.80 -1.16 -17.07
N LEU A 137 0.74 -2.23 -17.87
CA LEU A 137 0.46 -3.57 -17.39
C LEU A 137 1.71 -4.44 -17.53
N GLU A 138 2.50 -4.58 -16.48
CA GLU A 138 3.86 -5.11 -16.54
C GLU A 138 4.07 -6.37 -15.67
N ARG A 139 5.22 -7.05 -15.86
CA ARG A 139 5.70 -8.07 -14.92
C ARG A 139 6.63 -7.40 -13.92
N LEU A 140 6.42 -7.65 -12.63
CA LEU A 140 7.36 -7.19 -11.61
C LEU A 140 8.70 -7.91 -11.79
N SER A 141 9.77 -7.14 -12.01
CA SER A 141 11.14 -7.66 -12.02
C SER A 141 11.71 -7.70 -10.60
N ARG A 142 11.74 -6.54 -9.94
CA ARG A 142 12.18 -6.38 -8.55
C ARG A 142 11.45 -5.21 -7.90
N PHE A 143 11.17 -5.36 -6.61
CA PHE A 143 10.71 -4.28 -5.74
C PHE A 143 11.86 -3.84 -4.84
N TYR A 144 12.04 -2.53 -4.71
CA TYR A 144 13.02 -1.92 -3.81
C TYR A 144 12.26 -1.15 -2.73
N PRO A 145 12.30 -1.58 -1.45
CA PRO A 145 11.68 -0.82 -0.38
C PRO A 145 12.21 0.61 -0.35
N ALA A 146 11.30 1.58 -0.21
CA ALA A 146 11.68 2.97 0.02
C ALA A 146 12.16 3.14 1.47
N GLU A 147 12.83 4.25 1.70
CA GLU A 147 13.37 4.67 2.99
C GLU A 147 12.29 4.72 4.08
N ASP A 148 12.69 4.50 5.34
CA ASP A 148 11.76 4.30 6.46
C ASP A 148 10.81 5.47 6.69
N TYR A 149 11.26 6.70 6.43
CA TYR A 149 10.44 7.91 6.56
C TYR A 149 9.28 7.98 5.55
N HIS A 150 9.31 7.17 4.48
CA HIS A 150 8.18 7.02 3.57
C HIS A 150 7.17 5.96 4.02
N GLN A 151 7.58 5.02 4.86
CA GLN A 151 6.74 3.90 5.30
C GLN A 151 5.73 4.40 6.33
N LYS A 152 4.43 4.11 6.13
CA LYS A 152 3.37 4.53 7.06
C LYS A 152 3.41 6.03 7.34
N TYR A 153 3.62 6.83 6.29
CA TYR A 153 3.88 8.26 6.38
C TYR A 153 2.84 9.04 7.20
N ARG A 154 1.55 8.68 7.09
CA ARG A 154 0.47 9.35 7.84
C ARG A 154 0.56 9.05 9.32
N LEU A 155 0.77 7.77 9.68
CA LEU A 155 1.02 7.36 11.06
C LEU A 155 2.24 8.07 11.65
N ARG A 156 3.37 8.09 10.93
CA ARG A 156 4.60 8.78 11.38
C ARG A 156 4.42 10.28 11.56
N SER A 157 3.45 10.87 10.87
CA SER A 157 3.10 12.28 10.99
C SER A 157 2.17 12.58 12.18
N ALA A 158 1.65 11.55 12.87
CA ALA A 158 0.84 11.68 14.08
C ALA A 158 1.64 11.19 15.29
N SER A 159 2.16 12.13 16.09
CA SER A 159 3.11 11.82 17.17
C SER A 159 2.54 10.86 18.21
N SER A 160 1.28 10.99 18.63
CA SER A 160 0.65 10.04 19.56
C SER A 160 0.67 8.60 19.07
N PHE A 161 0.44 8.37 17.77
CA PHE A 161 0.46 7.04 17.18
C PHE A 161 1.89 6.51 17.09
N LEU A 162 2.83 7.31 16.58
CA LEU A 162 4.22 6.89 16.47
C LEU A 162 4.82 6.54 17.85
N SER A 163 4.57 7.35 18.87
CA SER A 163 5.07 7.11 20.22
C SER A 163 4.55 5.79 20.82
N ALA A 164 3.33 5.35 20.47
CA ALA A 164 2.84 4.04 20.91
C ALA A 164 3.67 2.87 20.37
N PHE A 165 4.22 2.98 19.16
CA PHE A 165 5.14 1.99 18.59
C PHE A 165 6.53 2.07 19.22
N GLU A 166 7.03 3.28 19.49
CA GLU A 166 8.30 3.49 20.19
C GLU A 166 8.26 2.90 21.61
N GLU A 167 7.18 3.14 22.36
CA GLU A 167 6.93 2.54 23.67
C GLU A 167 6.77 1.02 23.59
N ALA A 168 6.19 0.52 22.50
CA ALA A 168 6.17 -0.90 22.20
C ALA A 168 7.53 -1.45 21.77
N GLY A 169 8.57 -0.63 21.59
CA GLY A 169 9.91 -1.05 21.22
C GLY A 169 10.06 -1.50 19.77
N TYR A 170 9.17 -1.06 18.87
CA TYR A 170 9.26 -1.37 17.45
C TYR A 170 10.37 -0.56 16.78
N THR A 171 11.14 -1.23 15.93
CA THR A 171 12.07 -0.61 14.98
C THR A 171 11.34 -0.10 13.74
N ASP A 172 12.01 0.70 12.92
CA ASP A 172 11.45 1.19 11.65
C ASP A 172 11.06 0.05 10.69
N GLU A 173 11.86 -1.01 10.66
CA GLU A 173 11.54 -2.21 9.89
C GLU A 173 10.28 -2.90 10.43
N GLU A 174 10.15 -3.03 11.75
CA GLU A 174 8.94 -3.62 12.35
C GLU A 174 7.70 -2.75 12.11
N ILE A 175 7.80 -1.41 12.17
CA ILE A 175 6.68 -0.51 11.80
C ILE A 175 6.31 -0.69 10.32
N ARG A 176 7.29 -0.81 9.42
CA ARG A 176 7.03 -1.06 8.00
C ARG A 176 6.25 -2.36 7.81
N GLU A 177 6.62 -3.41 8.54
CA GLU A 177 6.06 -4.76 8.44
C GLU A 177 4.80 -5.01 9.28
N SER A 178 4.42 -4.05 10.14
CA SER A 178 3.34 -4.19 11.11
C SER A 178 1.96 -4.12 10.45
N PRO A 179 1.11 -5.16 10.62
CA PRO A 179 -0.28 -5.13 10.19
C PRO A 179 -1.10 -4.00 10.80
N ILE A 180 -1.00 -3.79 12.12
CA ILE A 180 -1.75 -2.71 12.76
C ILE A 180 -1.24 -1.34 12.29
N ALA A 181 0.06 -1.18 12.00
CA ALA A 181 0.57 0.07 11.45
C ALA A 181 -0.05 0.40 10.08
N ALA A 182 -0.35 -0.60 9.23
CA ALA A 182 -1.05 -0.38 7.97
C ALA A 182 -2.46 0.17 8.19
N LYS A 183 -3.20 -0.42 9.13
CA LYS A 183 -4.54 0.05 9.53
C LYS A 183 -4.48 1.47 10.08
N LEU A 184 -3.61 1.71 11.06
CA LEU A 184 -3.49 3.00 11.72
C LEU A 184 -3.01 4.10 10.77
N ASN A 185 -2.18 3.79 9.77
CA ASN A 185 -1.81 4.72 8.70
C ASN A 185 -3.03 5.14 7.86
N GLY A 186 -3.92 4.21 7.56
CA GLY A 186 -5.21 4.49 6.93
C GLY A 186 -6.13 5.35 7.79
N TYR A 187 -6.29 4.97 9.06
CA TYR A 187 -7.11 5.71 10.03
C TYR A 187 -6.65 7.17 10.20
N VAL A 188 -5.34 7.39 10.38
CA VAL A 188 -4.77 8.74 10.50
C VAL A 188 -4.96 9.56 9.22
N ALA A 189 -5.06 8.91 8.06
CA ALA A 189 -5.38 9.56 6.79
C ALA A 189 -6.88 9.89 6.62
N GLY A 190 -7.73 9.48 7.55
CA GLY A 190 -9.17 9.69 7.53
C GLY A 190 -9.97 8.59 6.83
N HIS A 191 -9.40 7.40 6.66
CA HIS A 191 -10.14 6.22 6.19
C HIS A 191 -10.76 5.47 7.37
N ASP A 192 -11.93 4.88 7.14
CA ASP A 192 -12.52 3.94 8.10
C ASP A 192 -11.68 2.66 8.14
N VAL A 193 -11.51 2.09 9.33
CA VAL A 193 -10.75 0.85 9.54
C VAL A 193 -11.52 -0.09 10.46
N ASP A 194 -11.59 -1.37 10.10
CA ASP A 194 -12.23 -2.39 10.93
C ASP A 194 -11.19 -3.05 11.85
N ILE A 195 -10.97 -2.45 13.02
CA ILE A 195 -10.15 -3.02 14.09
C ILE A 195 -10.84 -2.88 15.44
N GLU A 196 -10.72 -3.90 16.30
CA GLU A 196 -11.33 -3.90 17.64
C GLU A 196 -10.53 -3.09 18.69
N VAL A 197 -9.93 -1.99 18.24
CA VAL A 197 -9.11 -1.08 19.05
C VAL A 197 -9.79 0.28 19.09
N ASP A 198 -10.00 0.82 20.29
CA ASP A 198 -10.46 2.19 20.54
C ASP A 198 -9.30 3.15 20.27
N LEU A 199 -9.46 3.92 19.20
CA LEU A 199 -8.41 4.80 18.67
C LEU A 199 -8.62 6.24 19.14
N PRO A 200 -7.56 6.92 19.64
CA PRO A 200 -7.64 8.35 19.88
C PRO A 200 -7.81 9.09 18.55
N ALA A 201 -8.41 10.29 18.60
CA ALA A 201 -8.44 11.15 17.43
C ALA A 201 -6.99 11.46 16.97
N PRO A 202 -6.69 11.41 15.65
CA PRO A 202 -5.37 11.76 15.15
C PRO A 202 -4.98 13.18 15.54
N ASP A 203 -3.73 13.34 15.99
CA ASP A 203 -3.17 14.67 16.20
C ASP A 203 -3.14 15.41 14.85
N GLN A 204 -3.92 16.49 14.73
CA GLN A 204 -3.93 17.27 13.50
C GLN A 204 -2.61 18.05 13.37
N HIS A 205 -1.65 17.52 12.63
CA HIS A 205 -0.65 18.37 12.02
C HIS A 205 -1.26 18.99 10.77
N ALA A 206 -1.47 20.32 10.84
CA ALA A 206 -1.86 21.13 9.70
C ALA A 206 -0.98 20.75 8.51
N SER A 207 -1.57 20.09 7.52
CA SER A 207 -0.92 19.85 6.23
C SER A 207 -0.76 21.21 5.57
N GLY A 208 0.45 21.76 5.65
CA GLY A 208 0.90 22.89 4.81
C GLY A 208 1.38 22.38 3.46
#